data_AF-A3WRH9-F1
#
_entry.id   AF-A3WRH9-F1
#
_cell.length_a   1.000
_cell.length_b   1.000
_cell.length_c   1.000
_cell.angle_alpha   90.00
_cell.angle_beta   90.00
_cell.angle_gamma   90.00
#
_symmetry.space_group_name_H-M   'P 1'
#
loop_
_entity.id
_entity.type
_entity.pdbx_description
1 polymer ?
#
loop_
_entity_poly.entity_id
_entity_poly.type
_entity_poly.pdbx_seq_one_letter_code
_entity_poly.pdbx_strand_id
1 'polypeptide(L)'
;MTARRQERNGLRLGIALIAMLGCGFAISGIDLAARAATSERIVVDRFTGLAIGGFDPVAFFTDARPVQGDPDYEVSQGGAIWRFSNPDNRAFFIADPDVYSPRFGGYDPVDIARGVTCAGTARLWLIFGQRLYLFAHEDSRAAFAANPAHYLPEATRRWAVLKETLAQ
;
A
#
# COMPACT_ATOMS: atom_id res chain seq x y z
N MET A 1 -58.63 41.97 45.64
CA MET A 1 -58.45 43.26 44.95
C MET A 1 -57.39 43.11 43.87
N THR A 2 -57.86 43.08 42.62
CA THR A 2 -57.21 43.35 41.31
C THR A 2 -55.76 42.92 41.03
N ALA A 3 -55.61 41.95 40.11
CA ALA A 3 -54.38 41.73 39.35
C ALA A 3 -54.71 41.34 37.89
N ARG A 4 -53.84 41.77 36.97
CA ARG A 4 -53.90 41.74 35.48
C ARG A 4 -54.82 42.81 34.86
N ARG A 5 -54.49 43.44 33.73
CA ARG A 5 -54.09 42.80 32.48
C ARG A 5 -53.69 43.82 31.39
N GLN A 6 -52.64 43.44 30.66
CA GLN A 6 -52.26 43.67 29.24
C GLN A 6 -52.54 45.00 28.53
N GLU A 7 -51.48 45.48 27.88
CA GLU A 7 -51.48 46.16 26.59
C GLU A 7 -50.58 45.37 25.61
N ARG A 8 -50.55 45.56 24.29
CA ARG A 8 -51.55 45.69 23.22
C ARG A 8 -50.73 45.65 21.91
N ASN A 9 -51.15 44.84 20.94
CA ASN A 9 -50.95 44.94 19.48
C ASN A 9 -49.57 45.15 18.83
N GLY A 10 -49.33 44.38 17.76
CA GLY A 10 -48.32 44.72 16.75
C GLY A 10 -48.24 43.73 15.58
N LEU A 11 -49.26 43.72 14.72
CA LEU A 11 -49.30 42.98 13.45
C LEU A 11 -48.37 43.64 12.40
N ARG A 12 -47.29 42.99 11.95
CA ARG A 12 -46.59 43.22 10.65
C ARG A 12 -45.89 41.91 10.22
N LEU A 13 -46.46 41.16 9.27
CA LEU A 13 -46.11 41.17 7.85
C LEU A 13 -44.67 40.70 7.56
N GLY A 14 -44.51 39.44 7.14
CA GLY A 14 -43.23 38.89 6.68
C GLY A 14 -43.39 37.46 6.17
N ILE A 15 -43.53 37.33 4.85
CA ILE A 15 -43.58 36.08 4.09
C ILE A 15 -42.23 35.37 4.22
N ALA A 16 -42.21 34.09 4.62
CA ALA A 16 -41.09 33.19 4.33
C ALA A 16 -41.60 31.77 4.10
N LEU A 17 -41.23 31.24 2.93
CA LEU A 17 -41.67 30.02 2.29
C LEU A 17 -41.52 28.73 3.12
N ILE A 18 -42.50 27.85 2.90
CA ILE A 18 -42.44 26.41 3.13
C ILE A 18 -41.50 25.80 2.08
N ALA A 19 -40.53 24.99 2.51
CA ALA A 19 -40.05 23.83 1.77
C ALA A 19 -39.52 22.78 2.74
N MET A 20 -40.34 21.74 2.93
CA MET A 20 -39.98 20.47 3.55
C MET A 20 -38.89 19.74 2.76
N LEU A 21 -38.04 19.00 3.47
CA LEU A 21 -37.56 17.63 3.21
C LEU A 21 -36.11 17.44 3.69
N GLY A 22 -35.95 17.19 4.99
CA GLY A 22 -34.74 16.59 5.55
C GLY A 22 -35.02 15.14 5.92
N CYS A 23 -35.32 14.28 4.93
CA CYS A 23 -35.31 12.84 5.17
C CYS A 23 -33.86 12.42 5.42
N GLY A 24 -33.63 11.84 6.59
CA GLY A 24 -32.34 11.34 7.00
C GLY A 24 -31.76 10.33 6.01
N PHE A 25 -30.50 10.54 5.68
CA PHE A 25 -29.60 9.48 5.25
C PHE A 25 -28.42 9.50 6.22
N ALA A 26 -28.62 8.88 7.39
CA ALA A 26 -27.50 8.46 8.20
C ALA A 26 -26.85 7.29 7.46
N ILE A 27 -25.82 7.58 6.65
CA ILE A 27 -24.96 6.57 6.02
C ILE A 27 -24.16 5.92 7.16
N SER A 28 -24.77 4.95 7.81
CA SER A 28 -24.09 4.06 8.75
C SER A 28 -23.49 2.91 7.93
N GLY A 29 -22.16 2.79 7.96
CA GLY A 29 -21.47 1.55 7.61
C GLY A 29 -21.12 1.38 6.13
N ILE A 30 -19.96 1.89 5.73
CA ILE A 30 -19.10 1.17 4.80
C ILE A 30 -17.76 1.02 5.51
N ASP A 31 -17.61 -0.04 6.29
CA ASP A 31 -16.28 -0.56 6.65
C ASP A 31 -15.65 -1.12 5.37
N LEU A 32 -15.04 -0.24 4.57
CA LEU A 32 -14.19 -0.62 3.44
C LEU A 32 -12.79 -1.01 3.93
N ALA A 33 -12.72 -1.83 4.98
CA ALA A 33 -11.49 -2.44 5.46
C ALA A 33 -11.37 -3.89 4.98
N ALA A 34 -11.80 -4.18 3.75
CA ALA A 34 -11.22 -5.27 3.00
C ALA A 34 -9.82 -4.82 2.56
N ARG A 35 -8.85 -4.84 3.49
CA ARG A 35 -7.44 -4.74 3.14
C ARG A 35 -7.18 -5.87 2.16
N ALA A 36 -6.98 -5.53 0.89
CA ALA A 36 -6.69 -6.49 -0.14
C ALA A 36 -5.54 -7.37 0.36
N ALA A 37 -5.79 -8.69 0.43
CA ALA A 37 -4.68 -9.63 0.42
C ALA A 37 -3.83 -9.23 -0.79
N THR A 38 -2.58 -8.86 -0.56
CA THR A 38 -1.71 -8.39 -1.64
C THR A 38 -1.73 -9.44 -2.75
N SER A 39 -2.19 -9.04 -3.93
CA SER A 39 -2.38 -9.95 -5.08
C SER A 39 -1.06 -10.36 -5.74
N GLU A 40 0.06 -9.88 -5.19
CA GLU A 40 1.40 -10.13 -5.65
C GLU A 40 1.93 -11.42 -5.00
N ARG A 41 2.50 -12.31 -5.81
CA ARG A 41 3.25 -13.47 -5.31
C ARG A 41 4.63 -13.00 -4.86
N ILE A 42 4.82 -12.93 -3.55
CA ILE A 42 6.04 -12.39 -2.93
C ILE A 42 7.14 -13.44 -2.92
N VAL A 43 8.36 -13.03 -3.26
CA VAL A 43 9.58 -13.81 -3.04
C VAL A 43 9.79 -13.96 -1.53
N VAL A 44 9.74 -15.20 -1.06
CA VAL A 44 10.01 -15.57 0.34
C VAL A 44 11.16 -16.56 0.42
N ASP A 45 11.91 -16.51 1.51
CA ASP A 45 12.83 -17.58 1.85
C ASP A 45 12.04 -18.87 2.15
N ARG A 46 12.40 -19.97 1.49
CA ARG A 46 11.64 -21.23 1.54
C ARG A 46 11.69 -21.96 2.89
N PHE A 47 12.63 -21.61 3.76
CA PHE A 47 12.82 -22.28 5.05
C PHE A 47 12.23 -21.46 6.19
N THR A 48 12.31 -20.14 6.10
CA THR A 48 11.90 -19.21 7.15
C THR A 48 10.60 -18.47 6.83
N GLY A 49 10.18 -18.42 5.57
CA GLY A 49 9.03 -17.63 5.12
C GLY A 49 9.29 -16.12 5.07
N LEU A 50 10.52 -15.68 5.32
CA LEU A 50 10.87 -14.26 5.38
C LEU A 50 10.79 -13.61 3.99
N ALA A 51 10.04 -12.50 3.91
CA ALA A 51 10.05 -11.60 2.77
C ALA A 51 11.40 -10.89 2.67
N ILE A 52 11.88 -10.68 1.44
CA ILE A 52 13.05 -9.85 1.12
C ILE A 52 14.30 -10.11 1.99
N GLY A 53 14.48 -11.33 2.49
CA GLY A 53 15.60 -11.70 3.38
C GLY A 53 15.51 -11.13 4.80
N GLY A 54 14.32 -10.73 5.26
CA GLY A 54 14.09 -10.15 6.58
C GLY A 54 14.56 -8.70 6.71
N PHE A 55 14.79 -8.00 5.60
CA PHE A 55 15.03 -6.57 5.58
C PHE A 55 13.72 -5.81 5.80
N ASP A 56 13.84 -4.62 6.38
CA ASP A 56 12.71 -3.70 6.59
C ASP A 56 12.32 -3.03 5.27
N PRO A 57 11.11 -3.30 4.73
CA PRO A 57 10.65 -2.72 3.47
C PRO A 57 10.43 -1.20 3.55
N VAL A 58 10.12 -0.67 4.74
CA VAL A 58 9.86 0.77 4.95
C VAL A 58 11.18 1.54 4.98
N ALA A 59 12.25 0.94 5.49
CA ALA A 59 13.57 1.56 5.58
C ALA A 59 14.16 1.98 4.21
N PHE A 60 13.77 1.33 3.12
CA PHE A 60 14.16 1.76 1.77
C PHE A 60 13.64 3.16 1.42
N PHE A 61 12.52 3.56 2.00
CA PHE A 61 11.87 4.86 1.77
C PHE A 61 12.29 5.90 2.80
N THR A 62 12.43 5.50 4.07
CA THR A 62 12.75 6.43 5.17
C THR A 62 14.25 6.66 5.33
N ASP A 63 15.05 5.59 5.28
CA ASP A 63 16.49 5.62 5.54
C ASP A 63 17.33 5.56 4.27
N ALA A 64 16.69 5.38 3.11
CA ALA A 64 17.32 5.21 1.81
C ALA A 64 18.42 4.14 1.79
N ARG A 65 18.25 3.08 2.59
CA ARG A 65 19.19 1.95 2.68
C ARG A 65 18.48 0.68 3.15
N PRO A 66 18.99 -0.50 2.80
CA PRO A 66 18.49 -1.75 3.37
C PRO A 66 18.88 -1.83 4.85
N VAL A 67 17.88 -1.95 5.73
CA VAL A 67 18.08 -2.15 7.16
C VAL A 67 17.54 -3.53 7.53
N GLN A 68 18.29 -4.30 8.32
CA GLN A 68 17.82 -5.60 8.79
C GLN A 68 16.68 -5.38 9.79
N GLY A 69 15.57 -6.09 9.62
CA GLY A 69 14.48 -6.07 10.57
C GLY A 69 14.74 -6.98 11.77
N ASP A 70 14.07 -6.66 12.87
CA ASP A 70 14.13 -7.37 14.14
C ASP A 70 13.01 -8.44 14.20
N PRO A 71 13.29 -9.68 14.65
CA PRO A 71 12.25 -10.69 14.89
C PRO A 71 11.15 -10.25 15.88
N ASP A 72 11.43 -9.31 16.78
CA ASP A 72 10.43 -8.78 17.72
C ASP A 72 9.39 -7.90 17.01
N TYR A 73 9.69 -7.42 15.80
CA TYR A 73 8.81 -6.61 14.98
C TYR A 73 8.46 -7.35 13.67
N GLU A 74 7.52 -8.30 13.77
CA GLU A 74 7.07 -9.10 12.64
C GLU A 74 5.59 -8.89 12.26
N VAL A 75 5.28 -9.12 10.99
CA VAL A 75 3.92 -9.21 10.45
C VAL A 75 3.85 -10.33 9.42
N SER A 76 2.91 -11.25 9.60
CA SER A 76 2.54 -12.22 8.56
C SER A 76 1.45 -11.63 7.67
N GLN A 77 1.78 -11.33 6.42
CA GLN A 77 0.84 -10.72 5.48
C GLN A 77 1.22 -11.07 4.03
N GLY A 78 0.21 -11.42 3.22
CA GLY A 78 0.44 -11.77 1.81
C GLY A 78 1.17 -13.10 1.60
N GLY A 79 1.08 -14.02 2.55
CA GLY A 79 1.82 -15.29 2.49
C GLY A 79 3.32 -15.16 2.84
N ALA A 80 3.75 -14.00 3.36
CA ALA A 80 5.13 -13.75 3.74
C ALA A 80 5.24 -13.22 5.17
N ILE A 81 6.41 -13.46 5.80
CA ILE A 81 6.77 -12.89 7.09
C ILE A 81 7.66 -11.66 6.85
N TRP A 82 7.15 -10.50 7.22
CA TRP A 82 7.84 -9.22 7.13
C TRP A 82 8.45 -8.86 8.46
N ARG A 83 9.69 -8.35 8.44
CA ARG A 83 10.40 -7.83 9.61
C ARG A 83 10.62 -6.33 9.48
N PHE A 84 10.68 -5.66 10.62
CA PHE A 84 10.87 -4.21 10.69
C PHE A 84 11.97 -3.87 11.68
N SER A 85 12.69 -2.78 11.42
CA SER A 85 13.76 -2.30 12.30
C SER A 85 13.24 -1.65 13.58
N ASN A 86 11.96 -1.25 13.58
CA ASN A 86 11.30 -0.57 14.68
C ASN A 86 9.76 -0.72 14.57
N PRO A 87 8.99 -0.48 15.66
CA PRO A 87 7.54 -0.65 15.66
C PRO A 87 6.79 0.36 14.77
N ASP A 88 7.35 1.55 14.51
CA ASP A 88 6.70 2.56 13.65
C ASP A 88 6.72 2.13 12.19
N ASN A 89 7.86 1.61 11.70
CA ASN A 89 7.97 1.02 10.36
C ASN A 89 6.98 -0.14 10.17
N ARG A 90 6.83 -0.99 11.18
CA ARG A 90 5.79 -2.03 11.19
C ARG A 90 4.39 -1.42 11.04
N ALA A 91 4.09 -0.35 11.76
CA ALA A 91 2.80 0.32 11.69
C ALA A 91 2.55 0.94 10.30
N PHE A 92 3.56 1.59 9.70
CA PHE A 92 3.48 2.13 8.34
C PHE A 92 3.23 1.04 7.30
N PHE A 93 3.96 -0.08 7.38
CA PHE A 93 3.75 -1.20 6.47
C PHE A 93 2.35 -1.79 6.58
N ILE A 94 1.88 -2.02 7.80
CA ILE A 94 0.53 -2.53 8.02
C ILE A 94 -0.46 -1.57 7.36
N ALA A 95 -0.34 -0.26 7.62
CA ALA A 95 -1.24 0.77 7.10
C ALA A 95 -1.35 0.75 5.57
N ASP A 96 -0.23 0.66 4.85
CA ASP A 96 -0.20 0.63 3.38
C ASP A 96 0.81 -0.39 2.82
N PRO A 97 0.48 -1.69 2.85
CA PRO A 97 1.40 -2.74 2.46
C PRO A 97 1.78 -2.68 0.98
N ASP A 98 0.89 -2.17 0.13
CA ASP A 98 1.11 -2.12 -1.31
C ASP A 98 2.18 -1.09 -1.66
N VAL A 99 2.26 0.03 -0.93
CA VAL A 99 3.31 1.05 -1.11
C VAL A 99 4.70 0.49 -0.78
N TYR A 100 4.82 -0.19 0.35
CA TYR A 100 6.13 -0.62 0.86
C TYR A 100 6.60 -1.98 0.33
N SER A 101 5.68 -2.85 -0.09
CA SER A 101 6.05 -4.13 -0.71
C SER A 101 6.75 -3.89 -2.05
N PRO A 102 7.78 -4.70 -2.41
CA PRO A 102 8.40 -4.61 -3.71
C PRO A 102 7.40 -4.88 -4.84
N ARG A 103 7.53 -4.15 -5.95
CA ARG A 103 6.79 -4.47 -7.17
C ARG A 103 7.20 -5.82 -7.71
N PHE A 104 6.24 -6.42 -8.41
CA PHE A 104 6.37 -7.76 -8.97
C PHE A 104 6.78 -8.79 -7.91
N GLY A 105 6.30 -8.63 -6.67
CA GLY A 105 6.63 -9.51 -5.56
C GLY A 105 8.13 -9.58 -5.19
N GLY A 106 8.97 -8.68 -5.70
CA GLY A 106 10.42 -8.71 -5.50
C GLY A 106 11.20 -9.47 -6.58
N TYR A 107 10.56 -9.87 -7.66
CA TYR A 107 11.23 -10.39 -8.86
C TYR A 107 11.82 -9.24 -9.71
N ASP A 108 12.93 -9.52 -10.39
CA ASP A 108 13.65 -8.54 -11.20
C ASP A 108 12.80 -8.07 -12.40
N PRO A 109 12.48 -6.76 -12.52
CA PRO A 109 11.63 -6.25 -13.58
C PRO A 109 12.26 -6.37 -14.99
N VAL A 110 13.59 -6.39 -15.10
CA VAL A 110 14.29 -6.56 -16.39
C VAL A 110 14.15 -7.99 -16.87
N ASP A 111 14.27 -8.96 -15.97
CA ASP A 111 14.11 -10.37 -16.32
C ASP A 111 12.64 -10.72 -16.59
N ILE A 112 11.71 -10.14 -15.84
CA ILE A 112 10.27 -10.25 -16.14
C ILE A 112 9.98 -9.70 -17.54
N ALA A 113 10.53 -8.53 -17.90
CA ALA A 113 10.40 -7.98 -19.25
C ALA A 113 11.01 -8.88 -20.33
N ARG A 114 11.95 -9.77 -19.97
CA ARG A 114 12.51 -10.83 -20.84
C ARG A 114 11.74 -12.15 -20.79
N GLY A 115 10.73 -12.26 -19.92
CA GLY A 115 9.80 -13.40 -19.88
C GLY A 115 10.24 -14.50 -18.93
N VAL A 116 11.16 -14.22 -18.03
CA VAL A 116 11.64 -15.14 -17.01
C VAL A 116 11.51 -14.51 -15.63
N THR A 117 11.43 -15.31 -14.57
CA THR A 117 11.36 -14.82 -13.20
C THR A 117 12.67 -15.11 -12.48
N CYS A 118 13.35 -14.05 -12.05
CA CYS A 118 14.54 -14.14 -11.21
C CYS A 118 14.29 -13.35 -9.93
N ALA A 119 14.52 -13.96 -8.77
CA ALA A 119 14.30 -13.31 -7.48
C ALA A 119 15.33 -12.20 -7.28
N GLY A 120 14.87 -10.99 -6.99
CA GLY A 120 15.73 -9.89 -6.62
C GLY A 120 16.22 -9.99 -5.18
N THR A 121 17.20 -9.16 -4.84
CA THR A 121 17.74 -9.05 -3.48
C THR A 121 17.60 -7.65 -2.91
N ALA A 122 17.37 -7.55 -1.60
CA ALA A 122 17.33 -6.29 -0.84
C ALA A 122 18.59 -5.43 -1.01
N ARG A 123 19.73 -6.02 -1.43
CA ARG A 123 20.97 -5.28 -1.67
C ARG A 123 21.00 -4.57 -3.02
N LEU A 124 20.25 -5.07 -4.00
CA LEU A 124 20.16 -4.50 -5.34
C LEU A 124 18.72 -4.00 -5.51
N TRP A 125 18.50 -2.76 -5.10
CA TRP A 125 17.18 -2.15 -5.05
C TRP A 125 17.17 -0.78 -5.74
N LEU A 126 15.98 -0.30 -6.06
CA LEU A 126 15.77 1.06 -6.54
C LEU A 126 14.35 1.53 -6.20
N ILE A 127 14.21 2.78 -5.77
CA ILE A 127 12.91 3.44 -5.64
C ILE A 127 12.63 4.22 -6.92
N PHE A 128 11.54 3.90 -7.60
CA PHE A 128 11.09 4.63 -8.79
C PHE A 128 9.58 4.81 -8.76
N GLY A 129 9.09 6.02 -9.00
CA GLY A 129 7.65 6.29 -8.98
C GLY A 129 6.98 5.90 -7.66
N GLN A 130 7.64 6.14 -6.53
CA GLN A 130 7.17 5.80 -5.17
C GLN A 130 6.98 4.29 -4.94
N ARG A 131 7.69 3.45 -5.69
CA ARG A 131 7.64 1.99 -5.55
C ARG A 131 9.03 1.41 -5.43
N LEU A 132 9.14 0.36 -4.62
CA LEU A 132 10.36 -0.43 -4.44
C LEU A 132 10.49 -1.48 -5.55
N TYR A 133 11.65 -1.53 -6.18
CA TYR A 133 12.04 -2.57 -7.14
C TYR A 133 13.29 -3.26 -6.62
N LEU A 134 13.33 -4.59 -6.73
CA LEU A 134 14.50 -5.40 -6.42
C LEU A 134 15.04 -6.03 -7.71
N PHE A 135 16.34 -6.30 -7.73
CA PHE A 135 17.06 -6.80 -8.90
C PHE A 135 17.90 -8.00 -8.52
N ALA A 136 18.06 -8.92 -9.45
CA ALA A 136 18.89 -10.11 -9.29
C ALA A 136 20.36 -9.81 -9.60
N HIS A 137 20.60 -8.85 -10.50
CA HIS A 137 21.93 -8.51 -11.02
C HIS A 137 22.17 -7.00 -11.06
N GLU A 138 23.43 -6.59 -10.89
CA GLU A 138 23.81 -5.17 -10.96
C GLU A 138 23.54 -4.57 -12.34
N ASP A 139 23.79 -5.32 -13.41
CA ASP A 139 23.52 -4.90 -14.78
C ASP A 139 22.02 -4.65 -15.02
N SER A 140 21.15 -5.52 -14.48
CA SER A 140 19.69 -5.33 -14.54
C SER A 140 19.28 -4.06 -13.79
N ARG A 141 19.82 -3.83 -12.58
CA ARG A 141 19.57 -2.61 -11.82
C ARG A 141 20.01 -1.36 -12.59
N ALA A 142 21.22 -1.38 -13.15
CA ALA A 142 21.78 -0.25 -13.89
C ALA A 142 20.99 0.03 -15.17
N ALA A 143 20.63 -1.01 -15.93
CA ALA A 143 19.84 -0.89 -17.14
C ALA A 143 18.44 -0.35 -16.86
N PHE A 144 17.78 -0.82 -15.80
CA PHE A 144 16.49 -0.30 -15.37
C PHE A 144 16.60 1.17 -14.94
N ALA A 145 17.60 1.52 -14.13
CA ALA A 145 17.81 2.89 -13.69
C ALA A 145 18.00 3.88 -14.85
N ALA A 146 18.65 3.43 -15.94
CA ALA A 146 18.86 4.24 -17.13
C ALA A 146 17.58 4.48 -17.94
N ASN A 147 16.65 3.51 -17.99
CA ASN A 147 15.40 3.65 -18.76
C ASN A 147 14.25 2.80 -18.20
N PRO A 148 13.61 3.21 -17.08
CA PRO A 148 12.49 2.45 -16.49
C PRO A 148 11.30 2.31 -17.44
N ALA A 149 11.04 3.34 -18.26
CA ALA A 149 9.92 3.37 -19.20
C ALA A 149 10.02 2.31 -20.30
N HIS A 150 11.24 1.82 -20.60
CA HIS A 150 11.45 0.71 -21.51
C HIS A 150 10.99 -0.64 -20.91
N TYR A 151 11.27 -0.89 -19.63
CA TYR A 151 11.01 -2.19 -19.01
C TYR A 151 9.61 -2.31 -18.42
N LEU A 152 9.10 -1.25 -17.78
CA LEU A 152 7.87 -1.32 -16.99
C LEU A 152 6.61 -1.79 -17.74
N PRO A 153 6.32 -1.31 -18.98
CA PRO A 153 5.14 -1.77 -19.71
C PRO A 153 5.19 -3.28 -19.97
N GLU A 154 6.36 -3.75 -20.42
CA GLU A 154 6.54 -5.16 -20.78
C GLU A 154 6.63 -6.06 -19.55
N ALA A 155 7.31 -5.63 -18.49
CA ALA A 155 7.33 -6.31 -17.21
C ALA A 155 5.91 -6.47 -16.65
N THR A 156 5.12 -5.40 -16.67
CA THR A 156 3.72 -5.43 -16.19
C THR A 156 2.87 -6.41 -16.99
N ARG A 157 2.97 -6.37 -18.33
CA ARG A 157 2.22 -7.26 -19.22
C ARG A 157 2.59 -8.73 -18.98
N ARG A 158 3.88 -9.04 -18.88
CA ARG A 158 4.37 -10.42 -18.70
C ARG A 158 4.11 -10.93 -17.29
N TRP A 159 4.21 -10.06 -16.28
CA TRP A 159 3.95 -10.43 -14.89
C TRP A 159 2.54 -10.98 -14.67
N ALA A 160 1.53 -10.44 -15.36
CA ALA A 160 0.16 -10.93 -15.30
C ALA A 160 0.02 -12.43 -15.63
N VAL A 161 0.95 -12.98 -16.43
CA VAL A 161 0.99 -14.40 -16.80
C VAL A 161 2.02 -15.16 -15.96
N LEU A 162 3.23 -14.62 -15.81
CA LEU A 162 4.33 -15.28 -15.10
C LEU A 162 4.01 -15.56 -13.63
N LYS A 163 3.27 -14.66 -12.97
CA LYS A 163 2.92 -14.88 -11.56
C LYS A 163 2.07 -16.14 -11.35
N GLU A 164 1.28 -16.55 -12.35
CA GLU A 164 0.43 -17.74 -12.23
C GLU A 164 1.20 -19.05 -12.35
N THR A 165 2.42 -19.03 -12.89
CA THR A 165 3.27 -20.22 -13.03
C THR A 165 4.16 -20.46 -11.82
N LEU A 166 4.24 -19.50 -10.90
CA LEU A 166 5.02 -19.64 -9.68
C LEU A 166 4.35 -20.63 -8.72
N ALA A 167 5.17 -21.50 -8.11
CA ALA A 167 4.71 -22.42 -7.08
C ALA A 167 4.00 -21.68 -5.94
N GLN A 168 3.02 -22.34 -5.34
CA GLN A 168 2.30 -21.86 -4.14
C GLN A 168 3.14 -22.09 -2.89
#